data_AF-A0A358D0C4-F1
#
_entry.id   AF-A0A358D0C4-F1
#
_cell.length_a   1.000
_cell.length_b   1.000
_cell.length_c   1.000
_cell.angle_alpha   90.00
_cell.angle_beta   90.00
_cell.angle_gamma   90.00
#
_symmetry.space_group_name_H-M   'P 1'
#
loop_
_entity.id
_entity.type
_entity.pdbx_description
1 polymer ?
#
loop_
_entity_poly.entity_id
_entity_poly.type
_entity_poly.pdbx_seq_one_letter_code
_entity_poly.pdbx_strand_id
1 'polypeptide(L)'
;MRHLRLLMDAAAVIALTACASANPVNSAPSSQSVVSTTAAAQHKEAPTVTSVASASIQTTPTTSAVTTTSEATRSASGQIEVTPKSFHQVSQTIKNFVDRNQLNGAGFIVVDRDRGVIYHNHWGEFSPDRISLIASTSKVISAGVLVHLHDQGILNLEAPIGQVIDYAGRLGGITPVQLLSGSSGIPGLQPEDPLYICMFLPSSSLQRCAAEALSVAASDPRTVAPDTEFRYGGVQLQVAGAVAEIASGKQWADLVDEIYVQPCEMRSLGYSNPWIPLQAVSGEYPNWSGDLSLLPPTDNPHIGGGGYITTGDYGKLLSMHLNDGTCGGYEVLSRSGVELMQQNRSGEVYGSPIGYGLGWWTQSPNRYGASANQETQSTVRLTDPGLYGSTAWLQPDDGFGAYLVVESTTSVGQRLANMLYPIVESAVQAFRSG
;
A
#
# COMPACT_ATOMS: atom_id res chain seq x y z
N MET A 1 -11.16 6.10 61.03
CA MET A 1 -12.46 6.83 60.97
C MET A 1 -12.28 8.07 60.10
N ARG A 2 -13.22 8.34 59.18
CA ARG A 2 -13.68 9.67 58.65
C ARG A 2 -12.61 10.73 58.25
N HIS A 3 -12.62 11.39 57.08
CA HIS A 3 -13.50 11.44 55.89
C HIS A 3 -12.70 12.14 54.73
N LEU A 4 -12.79 11.76 53.44
CA LEU A 4 -13.77 12.15 52.38
C LEU A 4 -13.69 13.67 52.02
N ARG A 5 -13.42 14.20 50.79
CA ARG A 5 -13.25 13.73 49.36
C ARG A 5 -11.86 14.17 48.79
N LEU A 6 -11.38 13.94 47.54
CA LEU A 6 -11.87 13.65 46.15
C LEU A 6 -12.17 14.88 45.24
N LEU A 7 -11.62 14.86 44.00
CA LEU A 7 -11.82 15.72 42.80
C LEU A 7 -11.00 17.02 42.65
N MET A 8 -10.01 17.03 41.75
CA MET A 8 -10.02 17.80 40.47
C MET A 8 -8.71 17.68 39.67
N ASP A 9 -8.86 17.56 38.35
CA ASP A 9 -7.99 17.98 37.24
C ASP A 9 -6.46 17.72 37.25
N ALA A 10 -6.03 16.81 36.37
CA ALA A 10 -4.63 16.64 35.95
C ALA A 10 -4.47 16.99 34.46
N ALA A 11 -4.59 18.27 34.10
CA ALA A 11 -4.18 18.78 32.80
C ALA A 11 -2.68 19.14 32.84
N ALA A 12 -1.82 18.20 32.47
CA ALA A 12 -0.37 18.41 32.42
C ALA A 12 0.05 19.07 31.09
N VAL A 13 0.21 20.40 31.13
CA VAL A 13 0.81 21.18 30.05
C VAL A 13 2.30 20.86 29.93
N ILE A 14 2.75 20.49 28.72
CA ILE A 14 4.16 20.64 28.33
C ILE A 14 4.22 21.74 27.27
N ALA A 15 4.79 22.88 27.66
CA ALA A 15 5.04 23.99 26.77
C ALA A 15 6.41 23.84 26.11
N LEU A 16 6.47 23.98 24.78
CA LEU A 16 7.70 24.27 24.06
C LEU A 16 7.54 25.64 23.38
N THR A 17 8.29 26.60 23.91
CA THR A 17 8.32 27.99 23.44
C THR A 17 9.22 28.12 22.21
N ALA A 18 8.66 28.61 21.10
CA ALA A 18 9.41 29.24 20.02
C ALA A 18 8.79 30.60 19.72
N CYS A 19 9.55 31.68 19.94
CA CYS A 19 9.07 33.06 19.78
C CYS A 19 9.33 33.58 18.36
N ALA A 20 8.30 34.05 17.66
CA ALA A 20 8.44 35.03 16.58
C ALA A 20 7.14 35.84 16.38
N SER A 21 7.10 37.03 16.99
CA SER A 21 6.34 38.24 16.61
C SER A 21 5.00 38.10 15.86
N ALA A 22 3.91 38.46 16.54
CA ALA A 22 2.63 38.77 15.92
C ALA A 22 2.62 40.16 15.24
N ASN A 23 1.68 40.38 14.30
CA ASN A 23 0.73 41.50 14.41
C ASN A 23 -0.54 41.25 13.56
N PRO A 24 -1.70 41.88 13.90
CA PRO A 24 -3.01 41.32 13.57
C PRO A 24 -3.81 42.13 12.54
N VAL A 25 -4.79 41.50 11.90
CA VAL A 25 -5.95 42.21 11.30
C VAL A 25 -7.24 41.46 11.62
N ASN A 26 -8.20 42.17 12.21
CA ASN A 26 -9.56 41.69 12.46
C ASN A 26 -10.35 41.54 11.16
N SER A 27 -11.24 40.55 11.11
CA SER A 27 -12.71 40.74 11.08
C SER A 27 -13.45 39.66 10.27
N ALA A 28 -14.38 39.01 10.97
CA ALA A 28 -15.56 38.34 10.41
C ALA A 28 -16.80 39.06 11.00
N PRO A 29 -18.05 38.67 10.68
CA PRO A 29 -18.50 37.74 9.64
C PRO A 29 -19.60 38.38 8.75
N SER A 30 -20.10 37.63 7.76
CA SER A 30 -21.52 37.71 7.43
C SER A 30 -22.09 36.31 7.18
N SER A 31 -23.15 36.00 7.90
CA SER A 31 -23.86 34.73 7.86
C SER A 31 -25.01 34.80 6.85
N GLN A 32 -25.21 33.75 6.06
CA GLN A 32 -26.54 33.38 5.59
C GLN A 32 -26.72 31.86 5.63
N SER A 33 -27.73 31.44 6.38
CA SER A 33 -28.25 30.08 6.44
C SER A 33 -29.22 29.84 5.30
N VAL A 34 -29.13 28.70 4.61
CA VAL A 34 -30.24 28.17 3.81
C VAL A 34 -30.57 26.75 4.29
N VAL A 35 -31.87 26.47 4.33
CA VAL A 35 -32.50 25.34 5.02
C VAL A 35 -32.53 24.09 4.14
N SER A 36 -32.45 22.92 4.79
CA SER A 36 -32.57 21.59 4.21
C SER A 36 -33.89 21.37 3.48
N THR A 37 -33.87 20.58 2.40
CA THR A 37 -35.02 19.77 1.99
C THR A 37 -34.58 18.33 1.78
N THR A 38 -35.25 17.42 2.49
CA THR A 38 -35.05 15.98 2.44
C THR A 38 -35.95 15.35 1.37
N ALA A 39 -35.45 14.31 0.70
CA ALA A 39 -36.28 13.34 -0.01
C ALA A 39 -35.62 11.95 0.12
N ALA A 40 -36.39 10.95 0.52
CA ALA A 40 -35.92 9.60 0.79
C ALA A 40 -36.67 8.57 -0.07
N ALA A 41 -35.95 7.55 -0.54
CA ALA A 41 -36.48 6.30 -1.08
C ALA A 41 -35.41 5.22 -0.82
N GLN A 42 -35.53 4.42 0.24
CA GLN A 42 -36.27 3.16 0.35
C GLN A 42 -35.65 1.97 -0.39
N HIS A 43 -35.28 0.97 0.41
CA HIS A 43 -34.67 -0.31 0.03
C HIS A 43 -35.56 -1.22 -0.83
N LYS A 44 -34.93 -2.20 -1.48
CA LYS A 44 -35.54 -3.52 -1.68
C LYS A 44 -34.51 -4.65 -1.60
N GLU A 45 -34.85 -5.71 -0.88
CA GLU A 45 -33.97 -6.85 -0.58
C GLU A 45 -33.89 -7.89 -1.70
N ALA A 46 -32.84 -8.72 -1.65
CA ALA A 46 -32.69 -9.95 -2.41
C ALA A 46 -33.29 -11.17 -1.67
N PRO A 47 -33.57 -12.30 -2.36
CA PRO A 47 -33.90 -13.57 -1.72
C PRO A 47 -32.74 -14.57 -1.66
N THR A 48 -32.62 -15.25 -0.53
CA THR A 48 -31.66 -16.33 -0.21
C THR A 48 -31.97 -17.64 -0.95
N VAL A 49 -30.96 -18.50 -1.17
CA VAL A 49 -31.17 -19.94 -1.47
C VAL A 49 -30.38 -20.80 -0.47
N THR A 50 -31.02 -21.88 -0.04
CA THR A 50 -30.65 -22.70 1.15
C THR A 50 -29.65 -23.82 0.82
N SER A 51 -28.98 -24.32 1.86
CA SER A 51 -28.01 -25.42 1.82
C SER A 51 -28.63 -26.81 1.63
N VAL A 52 -27.79 -27.77 1.20
CA VAL A 52 -27.98 -29.20 1.44
C VAL A 52 -26.65 -29.82 1.88
N ALA A 53 -26.67 -30.58 2.97
CA ALA A 53 -25.52 -31.32 3.50
C ALA A 53 -25.70 -32.83 3.33
N SER A 54 -24.60 -33.55 3.08
CA SER A 54 -24.46 -35.01 3.11
C SER A 54 -22.98 -35.38 2.96
N ALA A 55 -22.44 -36.50 3.44
CA ALA A 55 -22.78 -37.35 4.58
C ALA A 55 -21.50 -38.20 4.85
N SER A 56 -21.10 -38.39 6.11
CA SER A 56 -19.82 -39.01 6.45
C SER A 56 -19.88 -40.56 6.49
N ILE A 57 -18.83 -41.21 5.98
CA ILE A 57 -18.62 -42.66 6.09
C ILE A 57 -17.32 -42.89 6.88
N GLN A 58 -17.39 -43.66 7.96
CA GLN A 58 -16.24 -44.12 8.73
C GLN A 58 -15.73 -45.46 8.21
N THR A 59 -14.41 -45.56 8.00
CA THR A 59 -13.70 -46.84 7.87
C THR A 59 -12.40 -46.78 8.66
N THR A 60 -12.26 -47.67 9.65
CA THR A 60 -11.02 -47.91 10.38
C THR A 60 -10.07 -48.81 9.58
N PRO A 61 -8.75 -48.63 9.75
CA PRO A 61 -7.88 -49.81 9.85
C PRO A 61 -6.81 -49.70 10.96
N THR A 62 -6.25 -50.87 11.28
CA THR A 62 -5.42 -51.14 12.46
C THR A 62 -3.92 -50.96 12.20
N THR A 63 -3.24 -50.30 13.15
CA THR A 63 -1.83 -50.42 13.59
C THR A 63 -0.74 -50.86 12.60
N SER A 64 0.27 -49.99 12.39
CA SER A 64 1.70 -50.33 12.52
C SER A 64 2.56 -49.07 12.61
N ALA A 65 3.47 -49.02 13.57
CA ALA A 65 4.32 -47.85 13.84
C ALA A 65 5.71 -48.02 13.23
N VAL A 66 6.19 -46.99 12.51
CA VAL A 66 7.59 -46.81 12.15
C VAL A 66 7.96 -45.36 12.41
N THR A 67 9.00 -45.15 13.23
CA THR A 67 9.42 -43.82 13.67
C THR A 67 10.38 -43.19 12.65
N THR A 68 9.96 -42.09 12.02
CA THR A 68 10.86 -41.14 11.35
C THR A 68 10.38 -39.72 11.60
N THR A 69 11.19 -38.93 12.30
CA THR A 69 10.90 -37.53 12.66
C THR A 69 11.21 -36.60 11.50
N SER A 70 10.16 -36.05 10.89
CA SER A 70 10.20 -34.86 10.04
C SER A 70 9.10 -33.93 10.52
N GLU A 71 9.44 -32.70 10.90
CA GLU A 71 8.46 -31.68 11.26
C GLU A 71 7.77 -31.17 9.99
N ALA A 72 6.67 -31.84 9.62
CA ALA A 72 5.76 -31.41 8.57
C ALA A 72 4.51 -30.77 9.20
N THR A 73 4.46 -29.44 9.23
CA THR A 73 3.25 -28.70 9.59
C THR A 73 2.21 -28.90 8.49
N ARG A 74 1.08 -29.56 8.80
CA ARG A 74 0.01 -29.79 7.80
C ARG A 74 -0.87 -28.55 7.64
N SER A 75 -0.91 -28.02 6.42
CA SER A 75 -2.01 -27.16 5.97
C SER A 75 -3.24 -28.00 5.57
N ALA A 76 -4.43 -27.39 5.59
CA ALA A 76 -5.71 -28.05 5.34
C ALA A 76 -5.91 -28.54 3.89
N SER A 77 -5.03 -28.15 2.95
CA SER A 77 -5.08 -28.52 1.52
C SER A 77 -4.31 -29.80 1.15
N GLY A 78 -3.60 -30.43 2.11
CA GLY A 78 -2.97 -31.74 1.90
C GLY A 78 -1.71 -31.77 1.01
N GLN A 79 -1.25 -30.62 0.50
CA GLN A 79 0.09 -30.52 -0.11
C GLN A 79 1.14 -30.30 0.99
N ILE A 80 2.22 -31.07 0.95
CA ILE A 80 3.40 -30.81 1.76
C ILE A 80 4.19 -29.71 1.02
N GLU A 81 4.15 -28.49 1.54
CA GLU A 81 4.90 -27.36 1.01
C GLU A 81 6.39 -27.54 1.35
N VAL A 82 7.09 -28.33 0.53
CA VAL A 82 8.52 -28.62 0.72
C VAL A 82 9.31 -27.38 0.38
N THR A 83 9.78 -26.66 1.41
CA THR A 83 10.74 -25.58 1.27
C THR A 83 11.95 -26.06 0.43
N PRO A 84 12.28 -25.41 -0.70
CA PRO A 84 13.47 -25.77 -1.47
C PRO A 84 14.74 -25.55 -0.64
N LYS A 85 15.72 -26.46 -0.77
CA LYS A 85 16.95 -26.45 0.05
C LYS A 85 17.72 -25.13 -0.02
N SER A 86 17.67 -24.43 -1.16
CA SER A 86 18.28 -23.10 -1.35
C SER A 86 17.70 -22.03 -0.41
N PHE A 87 16.42 -22.15 -0.03
CA PHE A 87 15.71 -21.20 0.82
C PHE A 87 15.71 -21.58 2.32
N HIS A 88 16.48 -22.61 2.74
CA HIS A 88 16.61 -22.96 4.16
C HIS A 88 17.13 -21.79 5.01
N GLN A 89 18.16 -21.06 4.52
CA GLN A 89 18.72 -19.92 5.26
C GLN A 89 17.71 -18.76 5.37
N VAL A 90 16.99 -18.46 4.29
CA VAL A 90 15.89 -17.47 4.28
C VAL A 90 14.84 -17.84 5.34
N SER A 91 14.37 -19.09 5.32
CA SER A 91 13.35 -19.59 6.25
C SER A 91 13.79 -19.49 7.71
N GLN A 92 15.04 -19.87 8.00
CA GLN A 92 15.60 -19.77 9.35
C GLN A 92 15.79 -18.32 9.79
N THR A 93 16.22 -17.42 8.90
CA THR A 93 16.36 -15.99 9.21
C THR A 93 15.02 -15.38 9.61
N ILE A 94 13.96 -15.63 8.82
CA ILE A 94 12.62 -15.10 9.11
C ILE A 94 12.08 -15.68 10.42
N LYS A 95 12.12 -17.01 10.60
CA LYS A 95 11.63 -17.64 11.83
C LYS A 95 12.34 -17.09 13.07
N ASN A 96 13.68 -17.04 13.06
CA ASN A 96 14.44 -16.50 14.17
C ASN A 96 14.16 -15.01 14.42
N PHE A 97 13.84 -14.22 13.38
CA PHE A 97 13.49 -12.82 13.54
C PHE A 97 12.10 -12.64 14.16
N VAL A 98 11.10 -13.41 13.70
CA VAL A 98 9.74 -13.46 14.27
C VAL A 98 9.81 -13.84 15.75
N ASP A 99 10.48 -14.95 16.08
CA ASP A 99 10.62 -15.44 17.46
C ASP A 99 11.29 -14.39 18.38
N ARG A 100 12.42 -13.79 17.93
CA ARG A 100 13.21 -12.85 18.76
C ARG A 100 12.55 -11.49 18.97
N ASN A 101 11.81 -11.00 17.97
CA ASN A 101 11.09 -9.72 18.07
C ASN A 101 9.66 -9.89 18.61
N GLN A 102 9.23 -11.12 18.95
CA GLN A 102 7.89 -11.43 19.46
C GLN A 102 6.76 -10.95 18.52
N LEU A 103 6.96 -11.12 17.20
CA LEU A 103 5.95 -10.79 16.20
C LEU A 103 4.86 -11.86 16.20
N ASN A 104 3.61 -11.49 15.88
CA ASN A 104 2.52 -12.45 15.71
C ASN A 104 2.78 -13.43 14.55
N GLY A 105 3.58 -13.03 13.56
CA GLY A 105 4.02 -13.88 12.47
C GLY A 105 4.68 -13.12 11.32
N ALA A 106 4.77 -13.78 10.17
CA ALA A 106 5.17 -13.19 8.90
C ALA A 106 4.63 -14.00 7.71
N GLY A 107 4.47 -13.35 6.56
CA GLY A 107 4.34 -13.99 5.25
C GLY A 107 5.51 -13.58 4.35
N PHE A 108 6.06 -14.52 3.58
CA PHE A 108 7.12 -14.21 2.62
C PHE A 108 7.00 -15.01 1.34
N ILE A 109 7.05 -14.32 0.19
CA ILE A 109 6.99 -14.91 -1.14
C ILE A 109 8.13 -14.39 -2.02
N VAL A 110 8.67 -15.26 -2.87
CA VAL A 110 9.69 -14.94 -3.90
C VAL A 110 9.21 -15.48 -5.24
N VAL A 111 9.27 -14.60 -6.24
CA VAL A 111 8.79 -14.82 -7.60
C VAL A 111 9.96 -14.64 -8.57
N ASP A 112 10.08 -15.59 -9.48
CA ASP A 112 11.02 -15.63 -10.59
C ASP A 112 10.27 -15.38 -11.91
N ARG A 113 10.85 -14.61 -12.83
CA ARG A 113 10.26 -14.29 -14.14
C ARG A 113 9.87 -15.56 -14.91
N ASP A 114 10.79 -16.52 -15.01
CA ASP A 114 10.64 -17.68 -15.89
C ASP A 114 9.98 -18.87 -15.16
N ARG A 115 10.13 -18.96 -13.83
CA ARG A 115 9.68 -20.09 -13.01
C ARG A 115 8.45 -19.79 -12.13
N GLY A 116 7.97 -18.55 -12.08
CA GLY A 116 6.85 -18.14 -11.24
C GLY A 116 7.19 -18.14 -9.76
N VAL A 117 6.27 -18.59 -8.89
CA VAL A 117 6.52 -18.65 -7.44
C VAL A 117 7.54 -19.76 -7.13
N ILE A 118 8.74 -19.38 -6.68
CA ILE A 118 9.83 -20.31 -6.34
C ILE A 118 10.01 -20.51 -4.83
N TYR A 119 9.41 -19.64 -4.02
CA TYR A 119 9.31 -19.79 -2.58
C TYR A 119 8.06 -19.06 -2.06
N HIS A 120 7.29 -19.70 -1.20
CA HIS A 120 6.22 -19.07 -0.42
C HIS A 120 6.17 -19.77 0.94
N ASN A 121 6.07 -19.01 2.03
CA ASN A 121 5.96 -19.58 3.37
C ASN A 121 5.40 -18.55 4.38
N HIS A 122 4.89 -19.06 5.50
CA HIS A 122 4.24 -18.29 6.55
C HIS A 122 4.70 -18.77 7.93
N TRP A 123 4.68 -17.86 8.91
CA TRP A 123 5.08 -18.12 10.30
C TRP A 123 4.08 -17.51 11.28
N GLY A 124 3.96 -18.12 12.46
CA GLY A 124 3.07 -17.64 13.52
C GLY A 124 1.60 -17.75 13.11
N GLU A 125 0.84 -16.66 13.25
CA GLU A 125 -0.57 -16.59 12.87
C GLU A 125 -0.83 -16.38 11.36
N PHE A 126 0.21 -16.32 10.54
CA PHE A 126 0.03 -16.13 9.09
C PHE A 126 -0.32 -17.43 8.39
N SER A 127 -1.17 -17.30 7.37
CA SER A 127 -1.56 -18.35 6.43
C SER A 127 -1.62 -17.75 5.02
N PRO A 128 -1.74 -18.57 3.96
CA PRO A 128 -1.96 -18.07 2.60
C PRO A 128 -3.16 -17.12 2.47
N ASP A 129 -4.18 -17.31 3.30
CA ASP A 129 -5.44 -16.54 3.29
C ASP A 129 -5.43 -15.33 4.22
N ARG A 130 -4.37 -15.08 5.00
CA ARG A 130 -4.30 -13.89 5.88
C ARG A 130 -4.17 -12.62 5.04
N ILE A 131 -5.23 -11.82 5.05
CA ILE A 131 -5.25 -10.48 4.47
C ILE A 131 -4.58 -9.52 5.45
N SER A 132 -3.61 -8.72 4.98
CA SER A 132 -2.98 -7.68 5.78
C SER A 132 -3.19 -6.30 5.16
N LEU A 133 -3.29 -5.27 6.00
CA LEU A 133 -3.24 -3.87 5.57
C LEU A 133 -1.79 -3.53 5.23
N ILE A 134 -1.52 -3.10 4.00
CA ILE A 134 -0.13 -2.97 3.51
C ILE A 134 0.42 -1.54 3.56
N ALA A 135 -0.40 -0.57 3.99
CA ALA A 135 -0.06 0.84 4.03
C ALA A 135 0.60 1.31 2.72
N SER A 136 1.68 2.10 2.78
CA SER A 136 2.36 2.67 1.61
C SER A 136 2.69 1.69 0.47
N THR A 137 2.85 0.40 0.74
CA THR A 137 3.09 -0.64 -0.29
C THR A 137 1.93 -0.78 -1.29
N SER A 138 0.79 -0.11 -1.05
CA SER A 138 -0.27 0.03 -2.06
C SER A 138 0.03 1.06 -3.16
N LYS A 139 1.10 1.85 -3.07
CA LYS A 139 1.38 2.92 -4.04
C LYS A 139 1.73 2.39 -5.42
N VAL A 140 2.46 1.28 -5.52
CA VAL A 140 2.72 0.61 -6.80
C VAL A 140 1.40 0.23 -7.49
N ILE A 141 0.45 -0.36 -6.77
CA ILE A 141 -0.89 -0.71 -7.28
C ILE A 141 -1.64 0.54 -7.72
N SER A 142 -1.64 1.59 -6.88
CA SER A 142 -2.34 2.86 -7.19
C SER A 142 -1.75 3.59 -8.41
N ALA A 143 -0.44 3.58 -8.58
CA ALA A 143 0.22 4.14 -9.75
C ALA A 143 -0.11 3.34 -11.01
N GLY A 144 -0.14 2.01 -10.91
CA GLY A 144 -0.51 1.13 -12.00
C GLY A 144 -1.95 1.33 -12.50
N VAL A 145 -2.92 1.66 -11.65
CA VAL A 145 -4.29 2.04 -12.11
C VAL A 145 -4.23 3.22 -13.10
N LEU A 146 -3.46 4.26 -12.79
CA LEU A 146 -3.34 5.43 -13.66
C LEU A 146 -2.54 5.12 -14.94
N VAL A 147 -1.53 4.26 -14.85
CA VAL A 147 -0.76 3.80 -16.01
C VAL A 147 -1.61 2.92 -16.93
N HIS A 148 -2.46 2.05 -16.40
CA HIS A 148 -3.43 1.28 -17.20
C HIS A 148 -4.36 2.21 -17.97
N LEU A 149 -4.96 3.21 -17.31
CA LEU A 149 -5.81 4.20 -17.98
C LEU A 149 -5.05 5.01 -19.04
N HIS A 150 -3.73 5.15 -18.90
CA HIS A 150 -2.87 5.77 -19.89
C HIS A 150 -2.60 4.87 -21.10
N ASP A 151 -2.28 3.60 -20.88
CA ASP A 151 -2.10 2.60 -21.92
C ASP A 151 -3.38 2.42 -22.77
N GLN A 152 -4.56 2.53 -22.15
CA GLN A 152 -5.86 2.52 -22.82
C GLN A 152 -6.23 3.85 -23.51
N GLY A 153 -5.42 4.90 -23.40
CA GLY A 153 -5.69 6.23 -23.97
C GLY A 153 -6.85 6.99 -23.31
N ILE A 154 -7.33 6.53 -22.16
CA ILE A 154 -8.40 7.17 -21.36
C ILE A 154 -7.83 8.37 -20.59
N LEU A 155 -6.58 8.27 -20.15
CA LEU A 155 -5.83 9.30 -19.44
C LEU A 155 -4.52 9.62 -20.18
N ASN A 156 -3.99 10.83 -20.02
CA ASN A 156 -2.61 11.15 -20.40
C ASN A 156 -1.85 11.60 -19.14
N LEU A 157 -0.84 10.83 -18.73
CA LEU A 157 -0.07 11.11 -17.49
C LEU A 157 0.78 12.36 -17.56
N GLU A 158 1.08 12.85 -18.77
CA GLU A 158 1.82 14.09 -19.02
C GLU A 158 0.90 15.26 -19.40
N ALA A 159 -0.42 15.04 -19.50
CA ALA A 159 -1.37 16.12 -19.69
C ALA A 159 -1.68 16.83 -18.36
N PRO A 160 -1.93 18.16 -18.39
CA PRO A 160 -2.44 18.89 -17.24
C PRO A 160 -3.74 18.29 -16.69
N ILE A 161 -3.84 18.07 -15.38
CA ILE A 161 -5.05 17.52 -14.74
C ILE A 161 -6.29 18.40 -14.98
N GLY A 162 -6.11 19.70 -15.28
CA GLY A 162 -7.18 20.62 -15.67
C GLY A 162 -7.92 20.24 -16.97
N GLN A 163 -7.44 19.26 -17.72
CA GLN A 163 -8.19 18.66 -18.85
C GLN A 163 -9.23 17.62 -18.41
N VAL A 164 -9.07 17.07 -17.19
CA VAL A 164 -9.96 16.06 -16.59
C VAL A 164 -10.79 16.68 -15.45
N ILE A 165 -10.20 17.57 -14.67
CA ILE A 165 -10.76 18.16 -13.45
C ILE A 165 -10.94 19.68 -13.63
N ASP A 166 -12.18 20.15 -13.65
CA ASP A 166 -12.52 21.58 -13.78
C ASP A 166 -12.21 22.40 -12.52
N TYR A 167 -12.33 21.80 -11.34
CA TYR A 167 -12.08 22.43 -10.04
C TYR A 167 -10.60 22.58 -9.64
N ALA A 168 -9.64 22.21 -10.52
CA ALA A 168 -8.21 22.25 -10.19
C ALA A 168 -7.60 23.67 -10.10
N GLY A 169 -8.30 24.69 -10.62
CA GLY A 169 -7.91 26.10 -10.48
C GLY A 169 -6.46 26.38 -10.92
N ARG A 170 -5.70 27.12 -10.10
CA ARG A 170 -4.28 27.44 -10.41
C ARG A 170 -3.35 26.22 -10.45
N LEU A 171 -3.79 25.08 -9.92
CA LEU A 171 -3.04 23.82 -9.90
C LEU A 171 -3.39 22.92 -11.10
N GLY A 172 -4.36 23.30 -11.95
CA GLY A 172 -4.75 22.52 -13.13
C GLY A 172 -3.62 22.25 -14.13
N GLY A 173 -2.49 22.97 -14.02
CA GLY A 173 -1.27 22.77 -14.82
C GLY A 173 -0.38 21.60 -14.38
N ILE A 174 -0.57 21.02 -13.18
CA ILE A 174 0.19 19.83 -12.76
C ILE A 174 -0.29 18.59 -13.52
N THR A 175 0.55 17.58 -13.65
CA THR A 175 0.24 16.36 -14.40
C THR A 175 0.03 15.14 -13.48
N PRO A 176 -0.69 14.08 -13.91
CA PRO A 176 -0.81 12.85 -13.14
C PRO A 176 0.55 12.21 -12.80
N VAL A 177 1.53 12.23 -13.70
CA VAL A 177 2.86 11.67 -13.40
C VAL A 177 3.54 12.42 -12.24
N GLN A 178 3.38 13.73 -12.14
CA GLN A 178 3.94 14.55 -11.06
C GLN A 178 3.25 14.26 -9.71
N LEU A 179 1.94 13.98 -9.71
CA LEU A 179 1.22 13.53 -8.52
C LEU A 179 1.73 12.16 -8.03
N LEU A 180 2.01 11.24 -8.95
CA LEU A 180 2.49 9.89 -8.64
C LEU A 180 3.97 9.83 -8.23
N SER A 181 4.85 10.61 -8.87
CA SER A 181 6.29 10.67 -8.54
C SER A 181 6.63 11.56 -7.34
N GLY A 182 5.61 12.11 -6.67
CA GLY A 182 5.82 13.00 -5.53
C GLY A 182 6.50 14.32 -5.89
N SER A 183 6.23 14.86 -7.07
CA SER A 183 6.85 16.10 -7.58
C SER A 183 5.83 17.13 -8.08
N SER A 184 4.56 17.00 -7.70
CA SER A 184 3.48 17.94 -8.03
C SER A 184 3.63 19.34 -7.42
N GLY A 185 4.60 19.54 -6.52
CA GLY A 185 4.77 20.76 -5.73
C GLY A 185 3.80 20.88 -4.54
N ILE A 186 2.71 20.11 -4.51
CA ILE A 186 1.80 19.98 -3.36
C ILE A 186 2.58 19.41 -2.15
N PRO A 187 2.28 19.81 -0.90
CA PRO A 187 2.88 19.19 0.29
C PRO A 187 2.69 17.67 0.33
N GLY A 188 3.76 16.96 0.70
CA GLY A 188 3.76 15.51 0.85
C GLY A 188 3.02 15.04 2.11
N LEU A 189 3.04 13.73 2.37
CA LEU A 189 2.42 13.12 3.54
C LEU A 189 2.99 13.70 4.84
N GLN A 190 2.12 14.23 5.69
CA GLN A 190 2.42 14.67 7.05
C GLN A 190 1.28 14.15 7.96
N PRO A 191 1.53 13.19 8.86
CA PRO A 191 0.46 12.51 9.63
C PRO A 191 -0.41 13.42 10.49
N GLU A 192 0.13 14.56 10.92
CA GLU A 192 -0.53 15.52 11.83
C GLU A 192 -0.99 16.80 11.11
N ASP A 193 -0.99 16.85 9.78
CA ASP A 193 -1.37 18.06 9.04
C ASP A 193 -2.90 18.21 8.94
N PRO A 194 -3.51 19.18 9.66
CA PRO A 194 -4.96 19.34 9.68
C PRO A 194 -5.51 19.84 8.34
N LEU A 195 -4.67 20.40 7.47
CA LEU A 195 -5.10 20.97 6.18
C LEU A 195 -5.52 19.90 5.17
N TYR A 196 -5.03 18.67 5.32
CA TYR A 196 -5.28 17.56 4.39
C TYR A 196 -5.99 16.36 5.04
N ILE A 197 -6.70 16.61 6.16
CA ILE A 197 -7.38 15.58 6.98
C ILE A 197 -8.38 14.72 6.19
N CYS A 198 -8.92 15.21 5.06
CA CYS A 198 -9.90 14.46 4.25
C CYS A 198 -9.38 13.10 3.77
N MET A 199 -8.07 12.93 3.58
CA MET A 199 -7.53 11.63 3.12
C MET A 199 -7.71 10.51 4.15
N PHE A 200 -7.86 10.85 5.44
CA PHE A 200 -7.99 9.89 6.55
C PHE A 200 -9.45 9.64 6.98
N LEU A 201 -10.43 10.22 6.27
CA LEU A 201 -11.85 10.18 6.62
C LEU A 201 -12.65 9.30 5.63
N PRO A 202 -13.29 8.20 6.06
CA PRO A 202 -14.06 7.33 5.17
C PRO A 202 -15.38 7.95 4.69
N SER A 203 -15.89 8.97 5.38
CA SER A 203 -17.24 9.54 5.22
C SER A 203 -17.36 10.63 4.15
N SER A 204 -16.45 10.65 3.18
CA SER A 204 -16.45 11.56 2.03
C SER A 204 -16.32 10.74 0.74
N SER A 205 -16.34 11.39 -0.43
CA SER A 205 -15.91 10.78 -1.68
C SER A 205 -14.50 11.21 -2.05
N LEU A 206 -13.80 10.37 -2.82
CA LEU A 206 -12.44 10.61 -3.29
C LEU A 206 -12.32 11.93 -4.06
N GLN A 207 -13.26 12.18 -4.97
CA GLN A 207 -13.36 13.43 -5.74
C GLN A 207 -13.60 14.65 -4.85
N ARG A 208 -14.42 14.54 -3.81
CA ARG A 208 -14.64 15.62 -2.85
C ARG A 208 -13.37 15.93 -2.04
N CYS A 209 -12.67 14.90 -1.55
CA CYS A 209 -11.39 15.10 -0.88
C CYS A 209 -10.35 15.72 -1.82
N ALA A 210 -10.29 15.32 -3.09
CA ALA A 210 -9.43 15.94 -4.08
C ALA A 210 -9.76 17.42 -4.34
N ALA A 211 -11.05 17.80 -4.38
CA ALA A 211 -11.46 19.19 -4.53
C ALA A 211 -11.08 20.05 -3.30
N GLU A 212 -11.34 19.54 -2.09
CA GLU A 212 -10.92 20.16 -0.84
C GLU A 212 -9.38 20.32 -0.79
N ALA A 213 -8.65 19.27 -1.15
CA ALA A 213 -7.18 19.25 -1.20
C ALA A 213 -6.57 20.25 -2.19
N LEU A 214 -7.10 20.32 -3.42
CA LEU A 214 -6.63 21.27 -4.44
C LEU A 214 -6.95 22.72 -4.04
N SER A 215 -8.11 22.97 -3.44
CA SER A 215 -8.46 24.30 -2.90
C SER A 215 -7.50 24.71 -1.77
N VAL A 216 -7.18 23.79 -0.84
CA VAL A 216 -6.23 24.04 0.24
C VAL A 216 -4.83 24.28 -0.32
N ALA A 217 -4.30 23.38 -1.14
CA ALA A 217 -2.96 23.46 -1.74
C ALA A 217 -2.78 24.71 -2.62
N ALA A 218 -3.86 25.20 -3.24
CA ALA A 218 -3.85 26.47 -3.97
C ALA A 218 -3.62 27.70 -3.07
N SER A 219 -3.90 27.61 -1.77
CA SER A 219 -3.65 28.68 -0.78
C SER A 219 -2.45 28.41 0.13
N ASP A 220 -1.98 27.17 0.21
CA ASP A 220 -0.88 26.74 1.08
C ASP A 220 0.47 27.34 0.64
N PRO A 221 1.16 28.12 1.50
CA PRO A 221 2.44 28.74 1.17
C PRO A 221 3.58 27.72 1.02
N ARG A 222 3.37 26.47 1.43
CA ARG A 222 4.33 25.37 1.23
C ARG A 222 4.28 24.83 -0.20
N THR A 223 3.22 25.09 -0.97
CA THR A 223 3.08 24.61 -2.36
C THR A 223 4.09 25.30 -3.27
N VAL A 224 4.99 24.52 -3.87
CA VAL A 224 6.04 24.99 -4.78
C VAL A 224 5.69 24.70 -6.24
N ALA A 225 6.58 25.04 -7.17
CA ALA A 225 6.45 24.63 -8.57
C ALA A 225 6.57 23.09 -8.69
N PRO A 226 5.92 22.46 -9.67
CA PRO A 226 6.13 21.05 -9.92
C PRO A 226 7.54 20.79 -10.47
N ASP A 227 8.05 19.57 -10.26
CA ASP A 227 9.36 19.11 -10.69
C ASP A 227 10.53 20.01 -10.20
N THR A 228 10.44 20.51 -8.96
CA THR A 228 11.57 21.18 -8.27
C THR A 228 12.01 20.49 -6.98
N GLU A 229 11.14 19.72 -6.33
CA GLU A 229 11.39 19.07 -5.04
C GLU A 229 10.68 17.70 -4.97
N PHE A 230 11.30 16.74 -4.29
CA PHE A 230 10.64 15.47 -3.96
C PHE A 230 9.86 15.57 -2.66
N ARG A 231 8.58 15.20 -2.70
CA ARG A 231 7.60 15.28 -1.61
C ARG A 231 6.77 14.00 -1.59
N TYR A 232 7.09 13.10 -0.66
CA TYR A 232 6.56 11.74 -0.67
C TYR A 232 5.07 11.65 -0.32
N GLY A 233 4.26 11.06 -1.20
CA GLY A 233 2.89 10.63 -0.90
C GLY A 233 1.94 11.73 -0.42
N GLY A 234 0.94 11.36 0.38
CA GLY A 234 -0.03 12.31 0.93
C GLY A 234 -1.16 12.64 -0.05
N VAL A 235 -1.71 13.85 0.05
CA VAL A 235 -2.98 14.18 -0.60
C VAL A 235 -2.94 14.15 -2.13
N GLN A 236 -1.75 14.31 -2.73
CA GLN A 236 -1.54 14.17 -4.17
C GLN A 236 -1.96 12.78 -4.71
N LEU A 237 -1.92 11.73 -3.88
CA LEU A 237 -2.45 10.40 -4.24
C LEU A 237 -3.98 10.37 -4.26
N GLN A 238 -4.67 11.13 -3.37
CA GLN A 238 -6.14 11.28 -3.47
C GLN A 238 -6.52 12.06 -4.73
N VAL A 239 -5.76 13.09 -5.10
CA VAL A 239 -5.96 13.83 -6.35
C VAL A 239 -5.74 12.91 -7.56
N ALA A 240 -4.67 12.10 -7.57
CA ALA A 240 -4.42 11.12 -8.63
C ALA A 240 -5.57 10.10 -8.76
N GLY A 241 -6.07 9.57 -7.64
CA GLY A 241 -7.23 8.66 -7.65
C GLY A 241 -8.50 9.33 -8.17
N ALA A 242 -8.78 10.58 -7.79
CA ALA A 242 -9.91 11.34 -8.34
C ALA A 242 -9.79 11.61 -9.84
N VAL A 243 -8.58 11.88 -10.36
CA VAL A 243 -8.32 11.96 -11.80
C VAL A 243 -8.67 10.63 -12.48
N ALA A 244 -8.29 9.49 -11.90
CA ALA A 244 -8.60 8.17 -12.44
C ALA A 244 -10.11 7.90 -12.48
N GLU A 245 -10.85 8.20 -11.41
CA GLU A 245 -12.31 8.05 -11.37
C GLU A 245 -13.02 8.94 -12.41
N ILE A 246 -12.63 10.22 -12.49
CA ILE A 246 -13.28 11.17 -13.40
C ILE A 246 -12.96 10.86 -14.87
N ALA A 247 -11.71 10.46 -15.19
CA ALA A 247 -11.33 10.09 -16.56
C ALA A 247 -12.02 8.79 -17.03
N SER A 248 -12.17 7.80 -16.15
CA SER A 248 -12.77 6.50 -16.48
C SER A 248 -14.30 6.46 -16.34
N GLY A 249 -14.89 7.34 -15.52
CA GLY A 249 -16.29 7.29 -15.13
C GLY A 249 -16.63 6.14 -14.15
N LYS A 250 -15.63 5.54 -13.50
CA LYS A 250 -15.75 4.39 -12.59
C LYS A 250 -15.29 4.72 -11.18
N GLN A 251 -15.74 3.99 -10.16
CA GLN A 251 -15.21 4.15 -8.81
C GLN A 251 -13.84 3.46 -8.68
N TRP A 252 -13.04 3.88 -7.71
CA TRP A 252 -11.73 3.25 -7.44
C TRP A 252 -11.82 1.73 -7.20
N ALA A 253 -12.89 1.26 -6.54
CA ALA A 253 -13.10 -0.17 -6.31
C ALA A 253 -13.30 -0.95 -7.62
N ASP A 254 -14.11 -0.41 -8.55
CA ASP A 254 -14.35 -1.02 -9.87
C ASP A 254 -13.06 -1.05 -10.69
N LEU A 255 -12.27 0.03 -10.67
CA LEU A 255 -10.97 0.09 -11.34
C LEU A 255 -10.00 -0.98 -10.82
N VAL A 256 -9.90 -1.15 -9.50
CA VAL A 256 -9.04 -2.19 -8.91
C VAL A 256 -9.55 -3.59 -9.26
N ASP A 257 -10.87 -3.82 -9.29
CA ASP A 257 -11.45 -5.11 -9.67
C ASP A 257 -11.12 -5.46 -11.13
N GLU A 258 -11.46 -4.57 -12.06
CA GLU A 258 -11.28 -4.78 -13.50
C GLU A 258 -9.80 -4.89 -13.92
N ILE A 259 -8.91 -4.12 -13.31
CA ILE A 259 -7.49 -4.05 -13.71
C ILE A 259 -6.69 -5.20 -13.07
N TYR A 260 -6.96 -5.55 -11.81
CA TYR A 260 -6.14 -6.52 -11.07
C TYR A 260 -6.89 -7.76 -10.58
N VAL A 261 -8.05 -7.60 -9.96
CA VAL A 261 -8.75 -8.73 -9.31
C VAL A 261 -9.22 -9.75 -10.36
N GLN A 262 -9.84 -9.30 -11.45
CA GLN A 262 -10.33 -10.19 -12.51
C GLN A 262 -9.19 -10.74 -13.39
N PRO A 263 -8.25 -9.95 -13.96
CA PRO A 263 -7.26 -10.48 -14.90
C PRO A 263 -6.13 -11.27 -14.24
N CYS A 264 -5.76 -10.90 -13.01
CA CYS A 264 -4.69 -11.55 -12.24
C CYS A 264 -5.21 -12.49 -11.15
N GLU A 265 -6.52 -12.71 -11.06
CA GLU A 265 -7.18 -13.46 -9.97
C GLU A 265 -6.79 -12.98 -8.55
N MET A 266 -6.50 -11.69 -8.35
CA MET A 266 -6.09 -11.12 -7.06
C MET A 266 -7.27 -10.92 -6.09
N ARG A 267 -7.99 -12.01 -5.76
CA ARG A 267 -9.28 -11.97 -5.04
C ARG A 267 -9.23 -11.39 -3.63
N SER A 268 -8.06 -11.23 -3.03
CA SER A 268 -7.88 -10.58 -1.73
C SER A 268 -7.53 -9.09 -1.81
N LEU A 269 -7.26 -8.56 -2.99
CA LEU A 269 -6.90 -7.15 -3.17
C LEU A 269 -8.13 -6.24 -3.07
N GLY A 270 -8.01 -5.19 -2.27
CA GLY A 270 -8.93 -4.06 -2.29
C GLY A 270 -8.38 -2.87 -1.52
N TYR A 271 -9.20 -1.83 -1.38
CA TYR A 271 -8.85 -0.60 -0.67
C TYR A 271 -9.95 -0.21 0.33
N SER A 272 -9.55 0.44 1.42
CA SER A 272 -10.44 1.07 2.39
C SER A 272 -9.81 2.38 2.92
N ASN A 273 -10.38 2.95 3.97
CA ASN A 273 -9.83 4.09 4.69
C ASN A 273 -9.78 3.77 6.20
N PRO A 274 -8.80 2.94 6.64
CA PRO A 274 -8.75 2.39 8.00
C PRO A 274 -8.30 3.39 9.06
N TRP A 275 -7.75 4.53 8.65
CA TRP A 275 -6.86 5.38 9.46
C TRP A 275 -7.47 5.88 10.77
N ILE A 276 -8.62 6.54 10.70
CA ILE A 276 -9.35 7.00 11.89
C ILE A 276 -10.18 5.86 12.50
N PRO A 277 -10.98 5.07 11.75
CA PRO A 277 -11.85 4.04 12.32
C PRO A 277 -11.12 2.91 13.08
N LEU A 278 -9.93 2.52 12.64
CA LEU A 278 -9.10 1.49 13.30
C LEU A 278 -7.95 2.07 14.12
N GLN A 279 -7.92 3.39 14.37
CA GLN A 279 -6.83 4.10 15.06
C GLN A 279 -5.44 3.92 14.42
N ALA A 280 -5.42 3.52 13.14
CA ALA A 280 -4.26 3.18 12.33
C ALA A 280 -3.25 4.34 12.14
N VAL A 281 -3.64 5.58 12.46
CA VAL A 281 -2.77 6.77 12.49
C VAL A 281 -1.65 6.71 13.54
N SER A 282 -1.73 5.82 14.54
CA SER A 282 -0.71 5.69 15.59
C SER A 282 0.65 5.19 15.11
N GLY A 283 0.70 4.58 13.91
CA GLY A 283 1.87 3.87 13.39
C GLY A 283 2.01 2.43 13.92
N GLU A 284 1.15 2.01 14.85
CA GLU A 284 0.99 0.61 15.25
C GLU A 284 0.04 -0.10 14.26
N TYR A 285 0.22 -1.41 14.08
CA TYR A 285 -0.71 -2.19 13.25
C TYR A 285 -2.09 -2.28 13.93
N PRO A 286 -3.19 -1.96 13.23
CA PRO A 286 -4.52 -2.03 13.82
C PRO A 286 -4.88 -3.47 14.21
N ASN A 287 -5.60 -3.64 15.32
CA ASN A 287 -6.10 -4.94 15.75
C ASN A 287 -7.39 -5.29 14.98
N TRP A 288 -7.24 -5.89 13.80
CA TRP A 288 -8.35 -6.26 12.91
C TRP A 288 -8.29 -7.71 12.38
N SER A 289 -7.23 -8.47 12.67
CA SER A 289 -7.06 -9.90 12.36
C SER A 289 -7.27 -10.34 10.89
N GLY A 290 -7.27 -9.40 9.93
CA GLY A 290 -7.58 -9.68 8.53
C GLY A 290 -9.08 -9.78 8.20
N ASP A 291 -9.97 -9.43 9.14
CA ASP A 291 -11.43 -9.50 8.95
C ASP A 291 -11.95 -8.26 8.19
N LEU A 292 -12.25 -8.45 6.90
CA LEU A 292 -12.81 -7.40 6.03
C LEU A 292 -14.11 -6.78 6.56
N SER A 293 -14.88 -7.46 7.42
CA SER A 293 -16.11 -6.89 8.00
C SER A 293 -15.84 -5.77 9.02
N LEU A 294 -14.60 -5.63 9.50
CA LEU A 294 -14.15 -4.53 10.36
C LEU A 294 -13.68 -3.31 9.57
N LEU A 295 -13.49 -3.42 8.25
CA LEU A 295 -13.12 -2.28 7.42
C LEU A 295 -14.32 -1.36 7.16
N PRO A 296 -14.15 -0.03 7.24
CA PRO A 296 -15.24 0.90 6.96
C PRO A 296 -15.61 0.86 5.47
N PRO A 297 -16.91 0.87 5.11
CA PRO A 297 -17.33 1.20 3.75
C PRO A 297 -16.95 2.66 3.46
N THR A 298 -16.47 2.95 2.24
CA THR A 298 -16.00 4.28 1.88
C THR A 298 -15.97 4.51 0.37
N ASP A 299 -16.43 5.68 -0.06
CA ASP A 299 -16.23 6.22 -1.42
C ASP A 299 -14.95 7.08 -1.51
N ASN A 300 -14.16 7.13 -0.42
CA ASN A 300 -12.87 7.82 -0.30
C ASN A 300 -11.82 6.85 0.28
N PRO A 301 -11.48 5.76 -0.44
CA PRO A 301 -10.34 4.92 -0.06
C PRO A 301 -9.07 5.76 0.02
N HIS A 302 -8.17 5.44 0.95
CA HIS A 302 -6.90 6.15 1.04
C HIS A 302 -5.92 5.60 -0.02
N ILE A 303 -5.87 6.21 -1.20
CA ILE A 303 -5.12 5.75 -2.37
C ILE A 303 -3.64 5.50 -2.06
N GLY A 304 -3.01 6.36 -1.27
CA GLY A 304 -1.59 6.23 -0.90
C GLY A 304 -1.26 5.22 0.19
N GLY A 305 -2.22 4.42 0.69
CA GLY A 305 -1.97 3.54 1.85
C GLY A 305 -3.15 2.81 2.50
N GLY A 306 -4.32 2.73 1.85
CA GLY A 306 -5.51 2.03 2.33
C GLY A 306 -5.67 0.63 1.74
N GLY A 307 -4.69 0.15 0.97
CA GLY A 307 -4.72 -1.16 0.33
C GLY A 307 -4.59 -2.31 1.34
N TYR A 308 -5.27 -3.41 1.06
CA TYR A 308 -5.15 -4.69 1.74
C TYR A 308 -5.06 -5.82 0.70
N ILE A 309 -4.33 -6.89 1.04
CA ILE A 309 -4.05 -8.03 0.14
C ILE A 309 -3.41 -9.19 0.94
N THR A 310 -3.46 -10.41 0.41
CA THR A 310 -2.66 -11.55 0.90
C THR A 310 -1.23 -11.55 0.36
N THR A 311 -0.34 -12.30 1.02
CA THR A 311 1.03 -12.56 0.54
C THR A 311 1.04 -13.14 -0.88
N GLY A 312 0.13 -14.08 -1.18
CA GLY A 312 0.06 -14.77 -2.46
C GLY A 312 -0.35 -13.88 -3.62
N ASP A 313 -1.39 -13.05 -3.43
CA ASP A 313 -1.85 -12.12 -4.47
C ASP A 313 -0.83 -10.99 -4.72
N TYR A 314 -0.10 -10.53 -3.70
CA TYR A 314 1.01 -9.60 -3.93
C TYR A 314 2.13 -10.25 -4.77
N GLY A 315 2.37 -11.55 -4.61
CA GLY A 315 3.23 -12.32 -5.51
C GLY A 315 2.80 -12.22 -6.98
N LYS A 316 1.50 -12.24 -7.26
CA LYS A 316 0.98 -12.08 -8.63
C LYS A 316 1.24 -10.68 -9.20
N LEU A 317 1.18 -9.63 -8.36
CA LEU A 317 1.57 -8.27 -8.76
C LEU A 317 3.06 -8.18 -9.13
N LEU A 318 3.93 -8.85 -8.36
CA LEU A 318 5.36 -8.95 -8.69
C LEU A 318 5.58 -9.74 -9.99
N SER A 319 4.86 -10.85 -10.20
CA SER A 319 4.89 -11.60 -11.46
C SER A 319 4.52 -10.72 -12.65
N MET A 320 3.48 -9.90 -12.52
CA MET A 320 3.01 -8.98 -13.56
C MET A 320 4.08 -7.94 -13.94
N HIS A 321 4.75 -7.34 -12.95
CA HIS A 321 5.88 -6.42 -13.20
C HIS A 321 7.14 -7.10 -13.76
N LEU A 322 7.37 -8.39 -13.50
CA LEU A 322 8.47 -9.16 -14.11
C LEU A 322 8.17 -9.57 -15.56
N ASN A 323 6.88 -9.75 -15.89
CA ASN A 323 6.38 -10.27 -17.16
C ASN A 323 5.74 -9.17 -18.02
N ASP A 324 6.44 -8.04 -18.13
CA ASP A 324 6.11 -6.90 -19.02
C ASP A 324 4.67 -6.37 -18.90
N GLY A 325 4.05 -6.50 -17.72
CA GLY A 325 2.72 -5.99 -17.45
C GLY A 325 1.59 -7.00 -17.63
N THR A 326 1.90 -8.29 -17.82
CA THR A 326 0.91 -9.32 -18.14
C THR A 326 0.50 -10.22 -16.96
N CYS A 327 -0.79 -10.59 -16.92
CA CYS A 327 -1.39 -11.54 -15.99
C CYS A 327 -2.21 -12.57 -16.75
N GLY A 328 -1.88 -13.87 -16.63
CA GLY A 328 -2.71 -14.93 -17.22
C GLY A 328 -2.90 -14.86 -18.75
N GLY A 329 -2.07 -14.09 -19.46
CA GLY A 329 -2.21 -13.80 -20.90
C GLY A 329 -2.96 -12.49 -21.21
N TYR A 330 -3.49 -11.79 -20.22
CA TYR A 330 -4.05 -10.44 -20.34
C TYR A 330 -2.95 -9.38 -20.13
N GLU A 331 -2.96 -8.34 -20.95
CA GLU A 331 -2.14 -7.14 -20.74
C GLU A 331 -2.85 -6.25 -19.72
N VAL A 332 -2.23 -6.07 -18.54
CA VAL A 332 -2.73 -5.21 -17.46
C VAL A 332 -2.03 -3.85 -17.49
N LEU A 333 -0.74 -3.84 -17.84
CA LEU A 333 0.03 -2.65 -18.18
C LEU A 333 0.77 -2.94 -19.49
N SER A 334 1.03 -1.92 -20.30
CA SER A 334 1.98 -2.06 -21.42
C SER A 334 3.40 -2.22 -20.87
N ARG A 335 4.31 -2.82 -21.66
CA ARG A 335 5.74 -2.86 -21.30
C ARG A 335 6.28 -1.45 -20.99
N SER A 336 5.94 -0.46 -21.82
CA SER A 336 6.29 0.95 -21.61
C SER A 336 5.71 1.53 -20.33
N GLY A 337 4.50 1.13 -19.94
CA GLY A 337 3.88 1.50 -18.66
C GLY A 337 4.64 0.92 -17.47
N VAL A 338 5.06 -0.35 -17.55
CA VAL A 338 5.91 -0.99 -16.53
C VAL A 338 7.28 -0.30 -16.44
N GLU A 339 7.93 -0.02 -17.56
CA GLU A 339 9.21 0.72 -17.62
C GLU A 339 9.08 2.12 -17.00
N LEU A 340 8.01 2.87 -17.33
CA LEU A 340 7.72 4.18 -16.77
C LEU A 340 7.55 4.16 -15.24
N MET A 341 6.92 3.13 -14.69
CA MET A 341 6.79 2.98 -13.22
C MET A 341 8.14 2.75 -12.53
N GLN A 342 9.08 2.10 -13.21
CA GLN A 342 10.38 1.69 -12.68
C GLN A 342 11.49 2.73 -12.90
N GLN A 343 11.30 3.69 -13.80
CA GLN A 343 12.25 4.77 -14.10
C GLN A 343 12.50 5.69 -12.91
N ASN A 344 13.73 6.23 -12.76
CA ASN A 344 14.07 7.17 -11.69
C ASN A 344 13.64 8.61 -12.04
N ARG A 345 12.32 8.83 -12.16
CA ARG A 345 11.76 10.13 -12.59
C ARG A 345 12.26 11.30 -11.73
N SER A 346 12.31 11.17 -10.40
CA SER A 346 12.76 12.26 -9.53
C SER A 346 14.23 12.64 -9.73
N GLY A 347 15.10 11.66 -9.95
CA GLY A 347 16.52 11.91 -10.26
C GLY A 347 16.74 12.44 -11.67
N GLU A 348 16.02 11.91 -12.66
CA GLU A 348 16.23 12.21 -14.08
C GLU A 348 15.59 13.53 -14.53
N VAL A 349 14.41 13.89 -14.02
CA VAL A 349 13.68 15.10 -14.44
C VAL A 349 14.22 16.37 -13.78
N TYR A 350 14.55 16.32 -12.48
CA TYR A 350 14.94 17.50 -11.71
C TYR A 350 16.13 17.29 -10.75
N GLY A 351 16.91 16.22 -10.93
CA GLY A 351 18.17 16.03 -10.21
C GLY A 351 18.01 15.73 -8.72
N SER A 352 16.88 15.15 -8.30
CA SER A 352 16.66 14.81 -6.88
C SER A 352 17.71 13.81 -6.38
N PRO A 353 18.30 14.03 -5.18
CA PRO A 353 19.14 13.03 -4.52
C PRO A 353 18.33 11.86 -3.94
N ILE A 354 17.00 11.90 -4.06
CA ILE A 354 16.09 10.83 -3.66
C ILE A 354 15.56 10.17 -4.93
N GLY A 355 15.86 8.89 -5.14
CA GLY A 355 15.40 8.12 -6.29
C GLY A 355 14.00 7.53 -6.11
N TYR A 356 13.05 7.98 -6.95
CA TYR A 356 11.66 7.55 -6.94
C TYR A 356 11.07 7.57 -8.36
N GLY A 357 10.35 6.50 -8.71
CA GLY A 357 9.56 6.36 -9.93
C GLY A 357 8.08 6.58 -9.65
N LEU A 358 7.22 5.71 -10.19
CA LEU A 358 5.78 5.74 -9.89
C LEU A 358 5.47 4.56 -8.94
N GLY A 359 5.37 4.86 -7.65
CA GLY A 359 5.22 3.86 -6.58
C GLY A 359 6.56 3.30 -6.07
N TRP A 360 7.48 2.97 -6.97
CA TRP A 360 8.77 2.36 -6.64
C TRP A 360 9.83 3.37 -6.18
N TRP A 361 10.52 3.06 -5.07
CA TRP A 361 11.80 3.67 -4.72
C TRP A 361 12.91 3.04 -5.56
N THR A 362 13.58 3.84 -6.38
CA THR A 362 14.65 3.41 -7.30
C THR A 362 16.04 3.47 -6.67
N GLN A 363 16.15 4.10 -5.51
CA GLN A 363 17.31 4.08 -4.61
C GLN A 363 16.82 3.76 -3.20
N SER A 364 17.68 3.13 -2.38
CA SER A 364 17.28 2.69 -1.04
C SER A 364 16.74 3.86 -0.19
N PRO A 365 15.50 3.80 0.34
CA PRO A 365 14.89 4.88 1.12
C PRO A 365 15.46 5.02 2.54
N ASN A 366 16.64 4.45 2.82
CA ASN A 366 17.26 4.32 4.14
C ASN A 366 17.49 5.66 4.88
N ARG A 367 17.27 6.82 4.23
CA ARG A 367 17.31 8.15 4.86
C ARG A 367 16.27 9.08 4.26
N TYR A 368 15.22 9.39 5.03
CA TYR A 368 14.44 10.63 4.85
C TYR A 368 15.40 11.83 4.97
N GLY A 369 15.84 12.40 3.85
CA GLY A 369 16.60 13.66 3.82
C GLY A 369 18.11 13.57 4.09
N ALA A 370 18.79 12.45 3.82
CA ALA A 370 20.25 12.45 3.80
C ALA A 370 20.83 11.61 2.65
N SER A 371 21.89 12.14 2.03
CA SER A 371 22.55 11.57 0.84
C SER A 371 22.73 10.06 0.96
N ALA A 372 22.34 9.34 -0.08
CA ALA A 372 22.89 8.02 -0.33
C ALA A 372 24.42 8.17 -0.36
N ASN A 373 25.13 7.30 0.37
CA ASN A 373 26.50 7.02 0.00
C ASN A 373 26.44 6.32 -1.36
N GLN A 374 27.29 6.70 -2.31
CA GLN A 374 27.52 5.93 -3.54
C GLN A 374 28.24 4.61 -3.21
N GLU A 375 27.56 3.72 -2.50
CA GLU A 375 27.90 2.30 -2.60
C GLU A 375 27.43 1.83 -3.98
N THR A 376 28.38 1.32 -4.76
CA THR A 376 28.15 0.72 -6.06
C THR A 376 27.41 -0.61 -5.89
N GLN A 377 26.11 -0.56 -5.57
CA GLN A 377 25.24 -1.72 -5.75
C GLN A 377 25.17 -2.01 -7.24
N SER A 378 25.74 -3.14 -7.65
CA SER A 378 25.72 -3.62 -9.04
C SER A 378 24.34 -4.11 -9.49
N THR A 379 23.38 -4.19 -8.56
CA THR A 379 22.00 -4.62 -8.80
C THR A 379 21.04 -3.46 -8.53
N VAL A 380 20.19 -3.14 -9.50
CA VAL A 380 19.09 -2.19 -9.32
C VAL A 380 17.98 -2.90 -8.56
N ARG A 381 17.79 -2.54 -7.28
CA ARG A 381 16.69 -3.04 -6.45
C ARG A 381 15.66 -1.95 -6.21
N LEU A 382 14.52 -2.08 -6.88
CA LEU A 382 13.34 -1.27 -6.60
C LEU A 382 12.71 -1.75 -5.29
N THR A 383 12.22 -0.83 -4.46
CA THR A 383 11.58 -1.18 -3.17
C THR A 383 10.29 -0.40 -2.94
N ASP A 384 9.34 -0.94 -2.19
CA ASP A 384 8.16 -0.20 -1.68
C ASP A 384 7.80 -0.63 -0.24
N PRO A 385 8.33 0.07 0.79
CA PRO A 385 8.07 -0.24 2.20
C PRO A 385 6.80 0.43 2.74
N GLY A 386 5.99 -0.36 3.43
CA GLY A 386 4.77 0.07 4.11
C GLY A 386 5.03 0.53 5.54
N LEU A 387 4.12 1.37 6.06
CA LEU A 387 4.11 1.79 7.47
C LEU A 387 4.07 0.60 8.43
N TYR A 388 3.42 -0.50 8.02
CA TYR A 388 3.18 -1.67 8.86
C TYR A 388 4.25 -2.77 8.76
N GLY A 389 5.34 -2.52 8.03
CA GLY A 389 6.43 -3.48 7.86
C GLY A 389 6.25 -4.47 6.71
N SER A 390 5.16 -4.37 5.96
CA SER A 390 5.12 -4.81 4.56
C SER A 390 6.30 -4.20 3.78
N THR A 391 6.93 -4.96 2.90
CA THR A 391 8.01 -4.48 2.03
C THR A 391 8.06 -5.33 0.77
N ALA A 392 7.76 -4.71 -0.36
CA ALA A 392 7.98 -5.29 -1.68
C ALA A 392 9.36 -4.90 -2.21
N TRP A 393 9.99 -5.76 -3.00
CA TRP A 393 11.12 -5.38 -3.85
C TRP A 393 11.16 -6.14 -5.16
N LEU A 394 11.76 -5.51 -6.17
CA LEU A 394 11.90 -6.02 -7.52
C LEU A 394 13.35 -5.82 -7.99
N GLN A 395 13.92 -6.85 -8.61
CA GLN A 395 15.21 -6.80 -9.29
C GLN A 395 14.97 -7.23 -10.75
N PRO A 396 14.53 -6.30 -11.61
CA PRO A 396 14.06 -6.62 -12.97
C PRO A 396 15.18 -7.18 -13.86
N ASP A 397 16.41 -6.71 -13.68
CA ASP A 397 17.61 -7.20 -14.38
C ASP A 397 17.95 -8.64 -13.95
N ASP A 398 17.86 -8.94 -12.65
CA ASP A 398 18.06 -10.29 -12.10
C ASP A 398 16.83 -11.19 -12.36
N GLY A 399 15.72 -10.65 -12.86
CA GLY A 399 14.50 -11.38 -13.20
C GLY A 399 13.76 -11.99 -12.01
N PHE A 400 13.79 -11.34 -10.83
CA PHE A 400 13.04 -11.81 -9.67
C PHE A 400 12.49 -10.66 -8.81
N GLY A 401 11.51 -10.97 -7.96
CA GLY A 401 10.97 -10.06 -6.95
C GLY A 401 10.56 -10.82 -5.71
N ALA A 402 10.35 -10.10 -4.60
CA ALA A 402 9.86 -10.69 -3.38
C ALA A 402 8.98 -9.72 -2.58
N TYR A 403 8.10 -10.28 -1.77
CA TYR A 403 7.23 -9.54 -0.87
C TYR A 403 7.27 -10.15 0.52
N LEU A 404 7.63 -9.30 1.49
CA LEU A 404 7.58 -9.56 2.91
C LEU A 404 6.38 -8.84 3.51
N VAL A 405 5.64 -9.53 4.36
CA VAL A 405 4.63 -8.91 5.24
C VAL A 405 4.84 -9.36 6.68
N VAL A 406 4.86 -8.36 7.56
CA VAL A 406 4.68 -8.51 9.01
C VAL A 406 3.60 -7.52 9.42
N GLU A 407 2.99 -7.73 10.58
CA GLU A 407 1.97 -6.84 11.15
C GLU A 407 2.59 -6.06 12.30
N SER A 408 3.44 -5.09 11.96
CA SER A 408 4.29 -4.38 12.92
C SER A 408 4.55 -2.94 12.46
N THR A 409 5.78 -2.44 12.60
CA THR A 409 6.21 -1.12 12.12
C THR A 409 7.13 -1.23 10.92
N THR A 410 7.20 -0.17 10.10
CA THR A 410 8.11 -0.08 8.95
C THR A 410 9.56 -0.34 9.33
N SER A 411 9.98 0.14 10.52
CA SER A 411 11.31 -0.08 11.08
C SER A 411 11.59 -1.56 11.38
N VAL A 412 10.58 -2.36 11.71
CA VAL A 412 10.71 -3.82 11.91
C VAL A 412 10.80 -4.52 10.55
N GLY A 413 9.88 -4.22 9.64
CA GLY A 413 9.86 -4.80 8.29
C GLY A 413 11.14 -4.54 7.50
N GLN A 414 11.60 -3.29 7.45
CA GLN A 414 12.83 -2.90 6.75
C GLN A 414 14.08 -3.55 7.36
N ARG A 415 14.15 -3.73 8.69
CA ARG A 415 15.27 -4.48 9.31
C ARG A 415 15.30 -5.92 8.81
N LEU A 416 14.15 -6.59 8.74
CA LEU A 416 14.09 -7.96 8.22
C LEU A 416 14.40 -7.98 6.72
N ALA A 417 13.78 -7.13 5.89
CA ALA A 417 14.05 -7.06 4.45
C ALA A 417 15.54 -6.83 4.13
N ASN A 418 16.20 -5.91 4.84
CA ASN A 418 17.65 -5.67 4.72
C ASN A 418 18.50 -6.91 5.07
N MET A 419 18.06 -7.77 6.00
CA MET A 419 18.70 -9.06 6.28
C MET A 419 18.40 -10.12 5.21
N LEU A 420 17.27 -10.01 4.50
CA LEU A 420 16.85 -10.96 3.47
C LEU A 420 17.50 -10.72 2.12
N TYR A 421 17.71 -9.47 1.69
CA TYR A 421 18.20 -9.15 0.33
C TYR A 421 19.35 -10.06 -0.18
N PRO A 422 20.55 -10.11 0.47
CA PRO A 422 21.67 -10.89 -0.06
C PRO A 422 21.46 -12.40 0.00
N ILE A 423 20.68 -12.90 0.97
CA ILE A 423 20.42 -14.34 1.11
C ILE A 423 19.30 -14.81 0.19
N VAL A 424 18.37 -13.93 -0.21
CA VAL A 424 17.37 -14.20 -1.23
C VAL A 424 18.02 -14.22 -2.62
N GLU A 425 18.87 -13.24 -2.95
CA GLU A 425 19.68 -13.26 -4.19
C GLU A 425 20.45 -14.57 -4.34
N SER A 426 21.17 -14.98 -3.28
CA SER A 426 21.90 -16.24 -3.23
C SER A 426 20.98 -17.47 -3.39
N ALA A 427 19.80 -17.46 -2.75
CA ALA A 427 18.84 -18.56 -2.82
C ALA A 427 18.18 -18.69 -4.20
N VAL A 428 17.89 -17.58 -4.89
CA VAL A 428 17.37 -17.54 -6.26
C VAL A 428 18.40 -18.12 -7.23
N GLN A 429 19.66 -17.68 -7.16
CA GLN A 429 20.74 -18.19 -8.01
C GLN A 429 20.97 -19.69 -7.79
N ALA A 430 20.96 -20.15 -6.53
CA ALA A 430 21.08 -21.57 -6.19
C ALA A 430 19.86 -22.39 -6.67
N PHE A 431 18.65 -21.84 -6.58
CA PHE A 431 17.43 -22.48 -7.09
C PHE A 431 17.42 -22.60 -8.62
N ARG A 432 17.96 -21.61 -9.35
CA ARG A 432 18.09 -21.66 -10.81
C ARG A 432 19.10 -22.70 -11.29
N SER A 433 20.14 -22.94 -10.49
CA SER A 433 21.28 -23.80 -10.83
C SER A 433 21.11 -25.29 -10.47
N GLY A 434 20.09 -25.61 -9.66
CA GLY A 434 19.67 -26.97 -9.31
C GLY A 434 18.45 -27.44 -10.09
#